data_AF-A0A931BY42-F1
#
_entry.id   AF-A0A931BY42-F1
#
_cell.length_a   1.000
_cell.length_b   1.000
_cell.length_c   1.000
_cell.angle_alpha   90.00
_cell.angle_beta   90.00
_cell.angle_gamma   90.00
#
_symmetry.space_group_name_H-M   'P 1'
#
loop_
_entity.id
_entity.type
_entity.pdbx_description
1 polymer ?
#
loop_
_entity_poly.entity_id
_entity_poly.type
_entity_poly.pdbx_seq_one_letter_code
_entity_poly.pdbx_strand_id
1 'polypeptide(L)'
;MEESKPIVVYYRVSTKKQGESGLGLEAQRIYVQHFYSDSNIIAEFTEKVSGKVVAKIDRLSLNTEQALAIYAQLESCDIPNLDKFTLTLFMAIADRERELISVRTKAALDEKRKRVGEWRLPSEAFVRGTASPAGVAAIREKAQANENNRKAAALVRSLRVFQGLTWRQIAEELNRSGFKTSKGSKFQATQATRLCK
;
A
#
# COMPACT_ATOMS: atom_id res chain seq x y z
N MET A 1 28.20 30.00 10.20
CA MET A 1 27.43 28.78 10.50
C MET A 1 26.03 29.05 10.02
N GLU A 2 25.60 28.37 8.96
CA GLU A 2 24.28 28.57 8.37
C GLU A 2 23.24 28.04 9.36
N GLU A 3 22.37 28.93 9.86
CA GLU A 3 21.30 28.56 10.77
C GLU A 3 20.39 27.52 10.11
N SER A 4 20.24 26.37 10.78
CA SER A 4 19.38 25.28 10.34
C SER A 4 17.93 25.75 10.31
N LYS A 5 17.44 26.11 9.12
CA LYS A 5 16.04 26.52 8.94
C LYS A 5 15.12 25.36 9.32
N PRO A 6 14.13 25.60 10.20
CA PRO A 6 13.13 24.59 10.52
C PRO A 6 12.24 24.35 9.29
N ILE A 7 11.99 23.09 8.97
CA ILE A 7 11.20 22.66 7.83
C ILE A 7 10.05 21.75 8.28
N VAL A 8 8.90 21.90 7.63
CA VAL A 8 7.75 21.01 7.80
C VAL A 8 7.68 20.11 6.58
N VAL A 9 7.56 18.80 6.79
CA VAL A 9 7.60 17.80 5.72
C VAL A 9 6.22 17.20 5.51
N TYR A 10 5.79 17.13 4.24
CA TYR A 10 4.49 16.60 3.86
C TYR A 10 4.65 15.42 2.90
N TYR A 11 4.02 14.30 3.24
CA TYR A 11 4.03 13.06 2.46
C TYR A 11 2.63 12.75 1.91
N ARG A 12 2.54 12.23 0.68
CA ARG A 12 1.27 11.83 0.05
C ARG A 12 1.32 10.41 -0.52
N VAL A 13 0.21 9.69 -0.36
CA VAL A 13 -0.04 8.38 -0.99
C VAL A 13 -1.38 8.38 -1.73
N SER A 14 -1.45 7.66 -2.86
CA SER A 14 -2.65 7.65 -3.71
C SER A 14 -3.76 6.73 -3.21
N THR A 15 -3.49 5.84 -2.25
CA THR A 15 -4.51 4.96 -1.67
C THR A 15 -4.31 4.73 -0.16
N LYS A 16 -5.42 4.49 0.56
CA LYS A 16 -5.41 4.16 2.00
C LYS A 16 -4.56 2.90 2.29
N LYS A 17 -4.59 1.92 1.38
CA LYS A 17 -3.80 0.67 1.44
C LYS A 17 -2.29 0.92 1.32
N GLN A 18 -1.85 1.88 0.51
CA GLN A 18 -0.43 2.23 0.37
C GLN A 18 0.10 3.00 1.58
N GLY A 19 -0.74 3.86 2.17
CA GLY A 19 -0.39 4.53 3.43
C GLY A 19 -0.20 3.56 4.60
N GLU A 20 -0.91 2.42 4.58
CA GLU A 20 -0.75 1.36 5.58
C GLU A 20 0.41 0.40 5.28
N SER A 21 0.81 0.26 4.02
CA SER A 21 1.91 -0.64 3.61
C SER A 21 3.29 0.03 3.59
N GLY A 22 3.37 1.37 3.73
CA GLY A 22 4.63 2.15 3.66
C GLY A 22 5.24 2.27 2.26
N LEU A 23 4.74 1.51 1.28
CA LEU A 23 5.21 1.50 -0.10
C LEU A 23 4.91 2.86 -0.76
N GLY A 24 5.98 3.63 -1.01
CA GLY A 24 5.93 4.96 -1.61
C GLY A 24 6.18 6.11 -0.62
N LEU A 25 5.99 5.88 0.69
CA LEU A 25 6.36 6.85 1.74
C LEU A 25 7.85 6.79 2.05
N GLU A 26 8.43 5.59 2.09
CA GLU A 26 9.87 5.39 2.35
C GLU A 26 10.75 6.09 1.32
N ALA A 27 10.41 6.01 0.03
CA ALA A 27 11.15 6.71 -1.01
C ALA A 27 11.07 8.24 -0.85
N GLN A 28 9.93 8.77 -0.38
CA GLN A 28 9.77 10.20 -0.09
C GLN A 28 10.56 10.61 1.15
N ARG A 29 10.56 9.78 2.22
CA ARG A 29 11.37 10.00 3.43
C ARG A 29 12.86 10.03 3.11
N ILE A 30 13.35 9.04 2.36
CA ILE A 30 14.75 8.95 1.91
C ILE A 30 15.14 10.19 1.11
N TYR A 31 14.26 10.66 0.21
CA TYR A 31 14.53 11.86 -0.58
C TYR A 31 14.67 13.10 0.31
N VAL A 32 13.82 13.28 1.32
CA VAL A 32 13.92 14.41 2.24
C VAL A 32 15.18 14.33 3.08
N GLN A 33 15.51 13.14 3.60
CA GLN A 33 16.72 12.90 4.39
C GLN A 33 18.02 13.10 3.61
N HIS A 34 17.96 13.01 2.27
CA HIS A 34 19.11 13.31 1.41
C HIS A 34 19.49 14.80 1.40
N PHE A 35 18.50 15.69 1.53
CA PHE A 35 18.72 17.14 1.46
C PHE A 35 18.64 17.84 2.82
N TYR A 36 18.01 17.22 3.81
CA TYR A 36 17.78 17.81 5.12
C TYR A 36 18.02 16.79 6.23
N SER A 37 18.75 17.20 7.26
CA SER A 37 18.94 16.43 8.49
C SER A 37 17.67 16.40 9.33
N ASP A 38 17.41 15.30 10.04
CA ASP A 38 16.23 15.11 10.91
C ASP A 38 16.09 16.24 11.96
N SER A 39 17.21 16.84 12.38
CA SER A 39 17.26 18.00 13.28
C SER A 39 16.56 19.26 12.74
N ASN A 40 16.29 19.31 11.44
CA ASN A 40 15.64 20.44 10.79
C ASN A 40 14.13 20.22 10.67
N ILE A 41 13.63 18.99 10.83
CA ILE A 41 12.22 18.64 10.61
C ILE A 41 11.43 18.91 11.90
N ILE A 42 10.61 19.97 11.89
CA ILE A 42 9.81 20.37 13.05
C ILE A 42 8.42 19.71 13.08
N ALA A 43 7.92 19.21 11.96
CA ALA A 43 6.68 18.45 11.88
C ALA A 43 6.58 17.61 10.60
N GLU A 44 5.91 16.46 10.69
CA GLU A 44 5.60 15.61 9.55
C GLU A 44 4.08 15.44 9.39
N PHE A 45 3.56 15.65 8.18
CA PHE A 45 2.16 15.44 7.84
C PHE A 45 2.04 14.41 6.72
N THR A 46 1.11 13.47 6.86
CA THR A 46 0.82 12.50 5.80
C THR A 46 -0.64 12.62 5.39
N GLU A 47 -0.89 13.16 4.20
CA GLU A 47 -2.25 13.30 3.70
C GLU A 47 -2.71 12.05 2.96
N LYS A 48 -3.89 11.60 3.34
CA LYS A 48 -4.69 10.63 2.61
C LYS A 48 -5.79 11.41 1.88
N VAL A 49 -5.44 11.97 0.72
CA VAL A 49 -6.32 12.69 -0.23
C VAL A 49 -7.30 13.65 0.46
N SER A 50 -6.86 14.89 0.66
CA SER A 50 -7.75 16.03 0.93
C SER A 50 -7.35 17.30 0.17
N GLY A 51 -6.70 17.18 -1.00
CA GLY A 51 -6.91 18.04 -2.17
C GLY A 51 -6.69 19.55 -2.07
N LYS A 52 -6.20 20.10 -0.96
CA LYS A 52 -6.06 21.56 -0.77
C LYS A 52 -4.61 22.04 -0.59
N VAL A 53 -3.68 21.15 -0.26
CA VAL A 53 -2.24 21.45 -0.20
C VAL A 53 -1.50 20.37 -0.95
N VAL A 54 -0.61 20.75 -1.87
CA VAL A 54 0.05 19.79 -2.77
C VAL A 54 1.55 20.00 -2.70
N ALA A 55 2.28 18.95 -2.32
CA ALA A 55 3.74 19.01 -2.21
C ALA A 55 4.44 19.17 -3.55
N LYS A 56 3.84 18.70 -4.65
CA LYS A 56 4.29 18.99 -6.02
C LYS A 56 3.18 19.14 -7.02
N ILE A 57 3.29 20.12 -7.91
CA ILE A 57 2.27 20.45 -8.91
C ILE A 57 2.04 19.30 -9.90
N ASP A 58 3.09 18.58 -10.30
CA ASP A 58 3.00 17.41 -11.21
C ASP A 58 2.17 16.25 -10.63
N ARG A 59 1.93 16.24 -9.30
CA ARG A 59 1.12 15.24 -8.60
C ARG A 59 -0.33 15.67 -8.41
N LEU A 60 -0.70 16.81 -8.97
CA LEU A 60 -2.07 17.27 -9.03
C LEU A 60 -2.81 16.41 -10.06
N SER A 61 -3.78 15.63 -9.62
CA SER A 61 -4.59 14.78 -10.50
C SER A 61 -5.69 15.59 -11.21
N LEU A 62 -5.33 16.76 -11.74
CA LEU A 62 -6.19 17.67 -12.48
C LEU A 62 -5.61 17.86 -13.89
N ASN A 63 -6.44 18.27 -14.83
CA ASN A 63 -5.95 18.83 -16.09
C ASN A 63 -5.64 20.34 -15.92
N THR A 64 -5.04 20.95 -16.94
CA THR A 64 -4.65 22.37 -16.90
C THR A 64 -5.82 23.29 -16.57
N GLU A 65 -6.98 23.09 -17.19
CA GLU A 65 -8.18 23.91 -16.96
C GLU A 65 -8.68 23.82 -15.51
N GLN A 66 -8.75 22.60 -14.97
CA GLN A 66 -9.18 22.34 -13.60
C GLN A 66 -8.20 22.93 -12.58
N ALA A 67 -6.89 22.83 -12.82
CA ALA A 67 -5.88 23.44 -11.96
C ALA A 67 -6.00 24.96 -11.95
N LEU A 68 -6.25 25.58 -13.11
CA LEU A 68 -6.47 27.02 -13.22
C LEU A 68 -7.74 27.49 -12.52
N ALA A 69 -8.82 26.70 -12.55
CA ALA A 69 -10.07 27.02 -11.88
C ALA A 69 -9.92 27.16 -10.36
N ILE A 70 -8.97 26.44 -9.76
CA ILE A 70 -8.70 26.47 -8.32
C ILE A 70 -7.42 27.23 -7.95
N TYR A 71 -6.75 27.88 -8.90
CA TYR A 71 -5.44 28.54 -8.70
C TYR A 71 -5.42 29.46 -7.48
N ALA A 72 -6.47 30.24 -7.25
CA ALA A 72 -6.56 31.16 -6.10
C ALA A 72 -6.54 30.46 -4.73
N GLN A 73 -6.72 29.14 -4.69
CA GLN A 73 -6.73 28.31 -3.49
C GLN A 73 -5.53 27.35 -3.45
N LEU A 74 -4.63 27.42 -4.44
CA LEU A 74 -3.47 26.54 -4.54
C LEU A 74 -2.25 27.20 -3.93
N GLU A 75 -1.63 26.50 -3.00
CA GLU A 75 -0.28 26.77 -2.51
C GLU A 75 0.61 25.56 -2.82
N SER A 76 1.78 25.84 -3.38
CA SER A 76 2.78 24.82 -3.75
C SER A 76 3.98 24.95 -2.83
N CYS A 77 4.40 23.81 -2.27
CA CYS A 77 5.58 23.75 -1.40
C CYS A 77 6.89 23.65 -2.20
N ASP A 78 6.83 23.11 -3.42
CA ASP A 78 7.97 22.91 -4.31
C ASP A 78 8.32 24.13 -5.17
N ILE A 79 7.32 24.97 -5.47
CA ILE A 79 7.48 26.21 -6.21
C ILE A 79 7.01 27.36 -5.31
N PRO A 80 7.91 27.91 -4.46
CA PRO A 80 7.57 29.06 -3.63
C PRO A 80 7.19 30.24 -4.54
N ASN A 81 6.04 30.86 -4.26
CA ASN A 81 5.40 31.88 -5.13
C ASN A 81 4.93 31.35 -6.48
N LEU A 82 4.19 30.23 -6.46
CA LEU A 82 3.52 29.71 -7.65
C LEU A 82 2.64 30.78 -8.31
N ASP A 83 3.01 31.19 -9.51
CA ASP A 83 2.23 32.10 -10.33
C ASP A 83 1.42 31.35 -11.40
N LYS A 84 0.42 32.04 -11.96
CA LYS A 84 -0.50 31.45 -12.94
C LYS A 84 0.21 30.94 -14.19
N PHE A 85 1.26 31.64 -14.64
CA PHE A 85 2.06 31.22 -15.80
C PHE A 85 2.79 29.90 -15.52
N THR A 86 3.50 29.82 -14.40
CA THR A 86 4.24 28.60 -14.03
C THR A 86 3.29 27.42 -13.84
N LEU A 87 2.16 27.61 -13.14
CA LEU A 87 1.15 26.56 -13.01
C LEU A 87 0.69 26.05 -14.38
N THR A 88 0.36 26.96 -15.30
CA THR A 88 -0.10 26.60 -16.65
C THR A 88 0.94 25.79 -17.40
N LEU A 89 2.21 26.21 -17.36
CA LEU A 89 3.31 25.55 -18.05
C LEU A 89 3.50 24.11 -17.55
N PHE A 90 3.58 23.92 -16.23
CA PHE A 90 3.75 22.59 -15.64
C PHE A 90 2.56 21.68 -15.91
N MET A 91 1.33 22.19 -15.79
CA MET A 91 0.13 21.41 -16.06
C MET A 91 -0.02 21.04 -17.53
N ALA A 92 0.35 21.93 -18.46
CA ALA A 92 0.32 21.65 -19.89
C ALA A 92 1.32 20.55 -20.28
N ILE A 93 2.53 20.58 -19.70
CA ILE A 93 3.52 19.51 -19.89
C ILE A 93 2.99 18.19 -19.33
N ALA A 94 2.39 18.20 -18.13
CA ALA A 94 1.83 17.00 -17.52
C ALA A 94 0.64 16.42 -18.31
N ASP A 95 -0.23 17.27 -18.87
CA ASP A 95 -1.32 16.85 -19.77
C ASP A 95 -0.76 16.16 -21.01
N ARG A 96 0.27 16.76 -21.64
CA ARG A 96 0.94 16.20 -22.81
C ARG A 96 1.61 14.87 -22.51
N GLU A 97 2.29 14.74 -21.37
CA GLU A 97 2.92 13.50 -20.95
C GLU A 97 1.88 12.38 -20.75
N ARG A 98 0.77 12.69 -20.06
CA ARG A 98 -0.34 11.72 -19.87
C ARG A 98 -0.92 11.25 -21.20
N GLU A 99 -1.10 12.15 -22.16
CA GLU A 99 -1.55 11.82 -23.50
C GLU A 99 -0.56 10.88 -24.20
N LEU A 100 0.73 11.18 -24.17
CA LEU A 100 1.78 10.36 -24.79
C LEU A 100 1.87 8.97 -24.15
N ILE A 101 1.79 8.86 -22.82
CA ILE A 101 1.75 7.58 -22.10
C ILE A 101 0.52 6.77 -22.54
N SER A 102 -0.65 7.42 -22.62
CA SER A 102 -1.88 6.77 -23.10
C SER A 102 -1.72 6.22 -24.51
N VAL A 103 -1.18 7.03 -25.44
CA VAL A 103 -0.92 6.61 -26.83
C VAL A 103 0.04 5.42 -26.86
N ARG A 104 1.18 5.50 -26.17
CA ARG A 104 2.18 4.42 -26.13
C ARG A 104 1.63 3.13 -25.51
N THR A 105 0.85 3.26 -24.44
CA THR A 105 0.23 2.10 -23.77
C THR A 105 -0.78 1.43 -24.68
N LYS A 106 -1.62 2.21 -25.38
CA LYS A 106 -2.57 1.68 -26.37
C LYS A 106 -1.84 0.96 -27.49
N ALA A 107 -0.80 1.58 -28.08
CA ALA A 107 0.00 0.95 -29.13
C ALA A 107 0.63 -0.38 -28.67
N ALA A 108 1.24 -0.40 -27.48
CA ALA A 108 1.83 -1.62 -26.92
C ALA A 108 0.77 -2.70 -26.62
N LEU A 109 -0.41 -2.30 -26.15
CA LEU A 109 -1.53 -3.22 -25.93
C LEU A 109 -2.08 -3.78 -27.24
N ASP A 110 -2.17 -2.97 -28.29
CA ASP A 110 -2.59 -3.39 -29.62
C ASP A 110 -1.60 -4.37 -30.24
N GLU A 111 -0.29 -4.13 -30.11
CA GLU A 111 0.75 -5.07 -30.54
C GLU A 111 0.66 -6.38 -29.77
N LYS A 112 0.52 -6.34 -28.44
CA LYS A 112 0.32 -7.58 -27.68
C LYS A 112 -0.99 -8.24 -28.10
N ARG A 113 -2.05 -7.49 -28.40
CA ARG A 113 -3.32 -8.05 -28.88
C ARG A 113 -3.14 -8.79 -30.21
N LYS A 114 -2.36 -8.24 -31.14
CA LYS A 114 -1.99 -8.92 -32.40
C LYS A 114 -1.21 -10.22 -32.14
N ARG A 115 -0.32 -10.21 -31.14
CA ARG A 115 0.53 -11.37 -30.81
C ARG A 115 -0.21 -12.51 -30.10
N VAL A 116 -1.03 -12.19 -29.09
CA VAL A 116 -1.64 -13.19 -28.20
C VAL A 116 -3.17 -13.25 -28.27
N GLY A 117 -3.79 -12.51 -29.20
CA GLY A 117 -5.24 -12.37 -29.26
C GLY A 117 -5.73 -11.42 -28.17
N GLU A 118 -6.68 -11.82 -27.33
CA GLU A 118 -7.20 -10.93 -26.29
C GLU A 118 -6.21 -10.73 -25.12
N TRP A 119 -5.83 -9.48 -24.84
CA TRP A 119 -4.98 -9.15 -23.68
C TRP A 119 -5.69 -9.36 -22.33
N ARG A 120 -7.03 -9.27 -22.29
CA ARG A 120 -7.84 -9.39 -21.06
C ARG A 120 -8.44 -10.79 -20.85
N LEU A 121 -7.83 -11.83 -21.40
CA LEU A 121 -8.29 -13.19 -21.13
C LEU A 121 -8.02 -13.53 -19.66
N PRO A 122 -9.05 -13.89 -18.88
CA PRO A 122 -8.82 -14.52 -17.59
C PRO A 122 -7.96 -15.78 -17.78
N SER A 123 -7.09 -16.08 -16.80
CA SER A 123 -6.32 -17.32 -16.87
C SER A 123 -7.26 -18.52 -16.98
N GLU A 124 -6.83 -19.60 -17.63
CA GLU A 124 -7.64 -20.82 -17.74
C GLU A 124 -8.12 -21.31 -16.37
N ALA A 125 -7.27 -21.15 -15.34
CA ALA A 125 -7.62 -21.48 -13.96
C ALA A 125 -8.76 -20.59 -13.41
N PHE A 126 -8.83 -19.32 -13.79
CA PHE A 126 -9.93 -18.43 -13.41
C PHE A 126 -11.23 -18.81 -14.15
N VAL A 127 -11.15 -19.06 -15.46
CA VAL A 127 -12.30 -19.50 -16.27
C VAL A 127 -12.90 -20.80 -15.76
N ARG A 128 -12.05 -21.77 -15.41
CA ARG A 128 -12.47 -23.07 -14.85
C ARG A 128 -12.88 -23.01 -13.38
N GLY A 129 -12.77 -21.84 -12.74
CA GLY A 129 -13.03 -21.68 -11.30
C GLY A 129 -12.03 -22.39 -10.39
N THR A 130 -10.94 -22.97 -10.93
CA THR A 130 -9.93 -23.74 -10.19
C THR A 130 -8.85 -22.87 -9.54
N ALA A 131 -8.71 -21.61 -9.97
CA ALA A 131 -7.75 -20.67 -9.40
C ALA A 131 -7.99 -20.41 -7.90
N SER A 132 -9.26 -20.35 -7.48
CA SER A 132 -9.63 -20.12 -6.07
C SER A 132 -9.31 -21.35 -5.19
N PRO A 133 -9.76 -22.57 -5.54
CA PRO A 133 -9.36 -23.79 -4.83
C PRO A 133 -7.84 -24.00 -4.74
N ALA A 134 -7.11 -23.79 -5.85
CA ALA A 134 -5.64 -23.95 -5.86
C ALA A 134 -4.94 -22.95 -4.95
N GLY A 135 -5.37 -21.68 -4.96
CA GLY A 135 -4.86 -20.66 -4.05
C GLY A 135 -5.15 -20.99 -2.58
N VAL A 136 -6.38 -21.44 -2.27
CA VAL A 136 -6.75 -21.86 -0.92
C VAL A 136 -5.95 -23.07 -0.46
N ALA A 137 -5.72 -24.06 -1.34
CA ALA A 137 -4.91 -25.24 -1.04
C ALA A 137 -3.45 -24.86 -0.72
N ALA A 138 -2.83 -24.00 -1.54
CA ALA A 138 -1.47 -23.53 -1.31
C ALA A 138 -1.33 -22.74 0.02
N ILE A 139 -2.34 -21.94 0.38
CA ILE A 139 -2.37 -21.23 1.67
C ILE A 139 -2.49 -22.22 2.83
N ARG A 140 -3.35 -23.24 2.72
CA ARG A 140 -3.52 -24.28 3.75
C ARG A 140 -2.24 -25.09 3.94
N GLU A 141 -1.61 -25.51 2.85
CA GLU A 141 -0.36 -26.26 2.88
C GLU A 141 0.75 -25.46 3.58
N LYS A 142 0.94 -24.18 3.19
CA LYS A 142 1.89 -23.28 3.87
C LYS A 142 1.58 -23.12 5.37
N ALA A 143 0.30 -23.05 5.73
CA ALA A 143 -0.11 -22.95 7.13
C ALA A 143 0.18 -24.24 7.91
N GLN A 144 -0.02 -25.42 7.32
CA GLN A 144 0.27 -26.73 7.92
C GLN A 144 1.76 -27.04 7.97
N ALA A 145 2.55 -26.53 7.02
CA ALA A 145 3.99 -26.70 6.98
C ALA A 145 4.73 -25.84 8.02
N ASN A 146 4.11 -24.76 8.49
CA ASN A 146 4.72 -23.86 9.48
C ASN A 146 4.93 -24.58 10.82
N GLU A 147 6.18 -24.62 11.30
CA GLU A 147 6.58 -25.31 12.53
C GLU A 147 5.81 -24.81 13.76
N ASN A 148 5.65 -23.50 13.92
CA ASN A 148 4.89 -22.92 15.03
C ASN A 148 3.42 -23.35 14.99
N ASN A 149 2.82 -23.41 13.80
CA ASN A 149 1.45 -23.88 13.66
C ASN A 149 1.32 -25.38 13.98
N ARG A 150 2.31 -26.21 13.59
CA ARG A 150 2.32 -27.63 13.94
C ARG A 150 2.39 -27.85 15.45
N LYS A 151 3.31 -27.15 16.12
CA LYS A 151 3.45 -27.18 17.59
C LYS A 151 2.19 -26.66 18.29
N ALA A 152 1.65 -25.52 17.84
CA ALA A 152 0.41 -24.97 18.35
C ALA A 152 -0.78 -25.92 18.14
N ALA A 153 -0.88 -26.59 16.99
CA ALA A 153 -1.94 -27.55 16.70
C ALA A 153 -1.90 -28.77 17.64
N ALA A 154 -0.71 -29.27 18.00
CA ALA A 154 -0.58 -30.34 18.98
C ALA A 154 -1.09 -29.91 20.37
N LEU A 155 -0.73 -28.70 20.81
CA LEU A 155 -1.20 -28.13 22.07
C LEU A 155 -2.70 -27.83 22.05
N VAL A 156 -3.24 -27.31 20.94
CA VAL A 156 -4.69 -27.10 20.76
C VAL A 156 -5.45 -28.41 20.92
N ARG A 157 -4.97 -29.49 20.29
CA ARG A 157 -5.60 -30.82 20.43
C ARG A 157 -5.56 -31.31 21.87
N SER A 158 -4.44 -31.13 22.57
CA SER A 158 -4.35 -31.59 23.96
C SER A 158 -5.30 -30.81 24.89
N LEU A 159 -5.33 -29.48 24.77
CA LEU A 159 -6.21 -28.61 25.56
C LEU A 159 -7.69 -28.83 25.24
N ARG A 160 -8.03 -29.12 23.98
CA ARG A 160 -9.42 -29.32 23.57
C ARG A 160 -9.96 -30.70 23.97
N VAL A 161 -9.19 -31.76 23.70
CA VAL A 161 -9.66 -33.15 23.87
C VAL A 161 -9.55 -33.59 25.32
N PHE A 162 -8.44 -33.32 25.99
CA PHE A 162 -8.22 -33.82 27.36
C PHE A 162 -8.75 -32.90 28.45
N GLN A 163 -8.76 -31.58 28.20
CA GLN A 163 -9.17 -30.59 29.21
C GLN A 163 -10.49 -29.89 28.88
N GLY A 164 -11.04 -30.08 27.68
CA GLY A 164 -12.35 -29.53 27.31
C GLY A 164 -12.40 -28.00 27.18
N LEU A 165 -11.25 -27.30 27.12
CA LEU A 165 -11.22 -25.84 27.09
C LEU A 165 -11.97 -25.26 25.89
N THR A 166 -12.58 -24.09 26.08
CA THR A 166 -13.17 -23.32 24.99
C THR A 166 -12.11 -22.75 24.06
N TRP A 167 -12.46 -22.48 22.80
CA TRP A 167 -11.51 -21.92 21.82
C TRP A 167 -10.88 -20.59 22.24
N ARG A 168 -11.61 -19.80 23.05
CA ARG A 168 -11.09 -18.56 23.62
C ARG A 168 -9.99 -18.84 24.65
N GLN A 169 -10.24 -19.74 25.58
CA GLN A 169 -9.26 -20.13 26.60
C GLN A 169 -8.04 -20.80 25.95
N ILE A 170 -8.23 -21.62 24.92
CA ILE A 170 -7.12 -22.22 24.15
C ILE A 170 -6.27 -21.13 23.48
N ALA A 171 -6.89 -20.13 22.87
CA ALA A 171 -6.14 -19.02 22.25
C ALA A 171 -5.36 -18.21 23.30
N GLU A 172 -5.95 -17.95 24.46
CA GLU A 172 -5.27 -17.31 25.59
C GLU A 172 -4.08 -18.14 26.09
N GLU A 173 -4.24 -19.46 26.20
CA GLU A 173 -3.17 -20.38 26.60
C GLU A 173 -2.03 -20.45 25.58
N LEU A 174 -2.35 -20.51 24.28
CA LEU A 174 -1.36 -20.43 23.21
C LEU A 174 -0.52 -19.14 23.32
N ASN A 175 -1.19 -18.00 23.53
CA ASN A 175 -0.50 -16.71 23.68
C ASN A 175 0.35 -16.66 24.95
N ARG A 176 -0.13 -17.23 26.06
CA ARG A 176 0.61 -17.32 27.34
C ARG A 176 1.84 -18.20 27.21
N SER A 177 1.72 -19.32 26.48
CA SER A 177 2.81 -20.25 26.15
C SER A 177 3.79 -19.70 25.09
N GLY A 178 3.65 -18.44 24.66
CA GLY A 178 4.58 -17.76 23.76
C GLY A 178 4.37 -18.05 22.27
N PHE A 179 3.30 -18.78 21.89
CA PHE A 179 3.00 -19.01 20.48
C PHE A 179 2.56 -17.73 19.79
N LYS A 180 3.08 -17.50 18.58
CA LYS A 180 2.69 -16.40 17.69
C LYS A 180 2.27 -16.94 16.34
N THR A 181 1.34 -16.25 15.70
CA THR A 181 0.90 -16.54 14.33
C THR A 181 2.04 -16.31 13.34
N SER A 182 1.89 -16.76 12.09
CA SER A 182 2.90 -16.57 11.03
C SER A 182 3.28 -15.10 10.75
N LYS A 183 2.43 -14.14 11.13
CA LYS A 183 2.68 -12.70 11.03
C LYS A 183 3.20 -12.07 12.34
N GLY A 184 3.52 -12.90 13.35
CA GLY A 184 3.98 -12.44 14.66
C GLY A 184 2.87 -11.93 15.60
N SER A 185 1.60 -11.99 15.18
CA SER A 185 0.47 -11.54 16.00
C SER A 185 0.00 -12.61 16.99
N LYS A 186 -0.75 -12.18 18.03
CA LYS A 186 -1.42 -13.06 19.00
C LYS A 186 -2.48 -13.95 18.31
N PHE A 187 -2.66 -15.15 18.84
CA PHE A 187 -3.73 -16.07 18.47
C PHE A 187 -5.09 -15.59 18.97
N GLN A 188 -6.11 -15.72 18.12
CA GLN A 188 -7.52 -15.54 18.45
C GLN A 188 -8.26 -16.89 18.40
N ALA A 189 -9.45 -16.96 19.00
CA ALA A 189 -10.27 -18.18 19.03
C ALA A 189 -10.46 -18.81 17.65
N THR A 190 -10.75 -18.00 16.62
CA THR A 190 -10.92 -18.45 15.24
C THR A 190 -9.66 -19.13 14.67
N GLN A 191 -8.48 -18.69 15.07
CA GLN A 191 -7.21 -19.29 14.63
C GLN A 191 -6.94 -20.60 15.38
N ALA A 192 -7.25 -20.66 16.67
CA ALA A 192 -7.19 -21.91 17.44
C ALA A 192 -8.12 -22.98 16.84
N THR A 193 -9.36 -22.61 16.45
CA THR A 193 -10.28 -23.53 15.77
C THR A 193 -9.72 -24.03 14.43
N ARG A 194 -9.07 -23.15 13.65
CA ARG A 194 -8.47 -23.50 12.35
C ARG A 194 -7.28 -24.45 12.47
N LEU A 195 -6.55 -24.44 13.60
CA LEU A 195 -5.44 -25.38 13.84
C LEU A 195 -5.91 -26.79 14.23
N CYS A 196 -7.18 -26.94 14.62
CA CYS A 196 -7.76 -28.22 15.02
C CYS A 196 -8.44 -28.96 13.84
N LYS A 197 -8.81 -28.24 12.77
CA LYS A 197 -9.41 -28.81 11.55
C LYS A 197 -8.32 -29.26 10.58
#